data_AF-A0A519KQQ3-F1
#
_entry.id   AF-A0A519KQQ3-F1
#
_cell.length_a   1.000
_cell.length_b   1.000
_cell.length_c   1.000
_cell.angle_alpha   90.00
_cell.angle_beta   90.00
_cell.angle_gamma   90.00
#
_symmetry.space_group_name_H-M   'P 1'
#
loop_
_entity.id
_entity.type
_entity.pdbx_description
1 polymer ?
#
loop_
_entity_poly.entity_id
_entity_poly.type
_entity_poly.pdbx_seq_one_letter_code
_entity_poly.pdbx_strand_id
1 'polypeptide(L)'
;MKQSKIKNFLLYFSFILVLIGINSFSVVDYNSEKIYTVAKDGSGDFKTVQAAIDAVENGLQINTKIYIRKGIYREKITVPATKGPISFEGENLSETIIVNGDFASKKNTEGKEFGTTGSSTIFIFSDNFSAKNITFQNDAGKVGQAVAVLITGDRAIFENCRFLGFQDTLYLKGQQDDSSKIKDIRHY
;
A
#
# COMPACT_ATOMS: atom_id res chain seq x y z
N MET A 1 20.61 -64.69 7.35
CA MET A 1 21.56 -63.60 7.65
C MET A 1 21.56 -62.43 6.64
N LYS A 2 21.44 -62.68 5.32
CA LYS A 2 21.48 -61.62 4.27
C LYS A 2 20.25 -60.68 4.25
N GLN A 3 19.05 -61.21 4.50
CA GLN A 3 17.79 -60.43 4.52
C GLN A 3 17.72 -59.38 5.64
N SER A 4 18.23 -59.71 6.84
CA SER A 4 18.22 -58.79 7.99
C SER A 4 19.13 -57.58 7.76
N LYS A 5 20.29 -57.77 7.12
CA LYS A 5 21.18 -56.67 6.75
C LYS A 5 20.54 -55.69 5.75
N ILE A 6 19.76 -56.21 4.79
CA ILE A 6 19.03 -55.39 3.80
C ILE A 6 17.91 -54.59 4.46
N LYS A 7 17.14 -55.20 5.38
CA LYS A 7 16.09 -54.50 6.13
C LYS A 7 16.66 -53.37 6.99
N ASN A 8 17.76 -53.62 7.70
CA ASN A 8 18.42 -52.59 8.50
C ASN A 8 18.97 -51.46 7.62
N PHE A 9 19.58 -51.79 6.48
CA PHE A 9 20.07 -50.79 5.52
C PHE A 9 18.94 -49.91 4.97
N LEU A 10 17.81 -50.50 4.59
CA LEU A 10 16.63 -49.77 4.14
C LEU A 10 16.03 -48.89 5.25
N LEU A 11 16.07 -49.35 6.50
CA LEU A 11 15.60 -48.57 7.66
C LEU A 11 16.48 -47.34 7.90
N TYR A 12 17.81 -47.50 7.85
CA TYR A 12 18.76 -46.38 7.98
C TYR A 12 18.65 -45.39 6.82
N PHE A 13 18.47 -45.89 5.58
CA PHE A 13 18.30 -45.04 4.40
C PHE A 13 17.01 -44.22 4.47
N SER A 14 15.91 -44.82 4.93
CA SER A 14 14.65 -44.12 5.20
C SER A 14 14.80 -43.05 6.29
N PHE A 15 15.53 -43.34 7.37
CA PHE A 15 15.77 -42.37 8.45
C PHE A 15 16.63 -41.18 7.99
N ILE A 16 17.63 -41.42 7.14
CA ILE A 16 18.46 -40.37 6.53
C ILE A 16 17.63 -39.49 5.59
N LEU A 17 16.74 -40.07 4.77
CA LEU A 17 15.83 -39.31 3.91
C LEU A 17 14.86 -38.43 4.71
N VAL A 18 14.34 -38.94 5.83
CA VAL A 18 13.51 -38.15 6.75
C VAL A 18 14.31 -37.00 7.35
N LEU A 19 15.54 -37.25 7.83
CA LEU A 19 16.43 -36.21 8.38
C LEU A 19 16.79 -35.11 7.36
N ILE A 20 17.04 -35.47 6.10
CA ILE A 20 17.30 -34.50 5.02
C ILE A 20 16.02 -33.71 4.68
N GLY A 21 14.85 -34.36 4.68
CA GLY A 21 13.56 -33.73 4.46
C GLY A 21 13.19 -32.68 5.53
N ILE A 22 13.55 -32.92 6.80
CA ILE A 22 13.28 -31.99 7.90
C ILE A 22 14.17 -30.72 7.81
N ASN A 23 15.37 -30.81 7.22
CA ASN A 23 16.26 -29.65 7.02
C ASN A 23 15.90 -28.80 5.79
N SER A 24 14.94 -29.22 4.96
CA SER A 24 14.51 -28.47 3.77
C SER A 24 13.31 -27.56 4.02
N PHE A 25 12.83 -27.49 5.26
CA PHE A 25 11.77 -26.55 5.62
C PHE A 25 12.37 -25.15 5.74
N SER A 26 12.19 -24.34 4.69
CA SER A 26 12.46 -22.91 4.79
C SER A 26 11.49 -22.31 5.81
N VAL A 27 12.01 -21.90 6.96
CA VAL A 27 11.25 -21.08 7.90
C VAL A 27 11.01 -19.75 7.20
N VAL A 28 9.77 -19.49 6.78
CA VAL A 28 9.35 -18.16 6.34
C VAL A 28 9.46 -17.27 7.58
N ASP A 29 10.44 -16.39 7.60
CA ASP A 29 10.62 -15.42 8.68
C ASP A 29 9.54 -14.33 8.57
N TYR A 30 8.41 -14.59 9.22
CA TYR A 30 7.26 -13.68 9.32
C TYR A 30 7.60 -12.35 10.03
N ASN A 31 8.81 -12.18 10.59
CA ASN A 31 9.24 -10.96 11.27
C ASN A 31 10.15 -10.06 10.43
N SER A 32 10.45 -10.41 9.17
CA SER A 32 11.22 -9.52 8.29
C SER A 32 10.31 -8.46 7.64
N GLU A 33 10.29 -7.25 8.20
CA GLU A 33 9.69 -6.08 7.54
C GLU A 33 10.50 -5.75 6.27
N LYS A 34 9.86 -5.79 5.10
CA LYS A 34 10.50 -5.38 3.84
C LYS A 34 10.48 -3.85 3.78
N ILE A 35 11.63 -3.21 3.55
CA ILE A 35 11.74 -1.75 3.49
C ILE A 35 12.18 -1.32 2.09
N TYR A 36 11.42 -0.42 1.48
CA TYR A 36 11.78 0.29 0.26
C TYR A 36 11.97 1.78 0.57
N THR A 37 13.12 2.33 0.18
CA THR A 37 13.44 3.75 0.34
C THR A 37 13.15 4.52 -0.94
N VAL A 38 12.37 5.59 -0.83
CA VAL A 38 12.06 6.50 -1.93
C VAL A 38 12.82 7.81 -1.71
N ALA A 39 13.65 8.21 -2.67
CA ALA A 39 14.38 9.47 -2.63
C ALA A 39 14.50 10.10 -4.03
N LYS A 40 14.03 11.35 -4.19
CA LYS A 40 14.02 12.02 -5.51
C LYS A 40 15.41 12.25 -6.09
N ASP A 41 16.42 12.40 -5.24
CA ASP A 41 17.82 12.57 -5.63
C ASP A 41 18.47 11.26 -6.13
N GLY A 42 17.77 10.13 -6.04
CA GLY A 42 18.27 8.81 -6.43
C GLY A 42 19.13 8.11 -5.38
N SER A 43 19.17 8.62 -4.15
CA SER A 43 19.90 7.99 -3.03
C SER A 43 19.14 6.84 -2.34
N GLY A 44 17.92 6.54 -2.79
CA GLY A 44 17.07 5.43 -2.33
C GLY A 44 16.89 4.37 -3.43
N ASP A 45 16.14 3.32 -3.10
CA ASP A 45 15.81 2.21 -4.01
C ASP A 45 14.95 2.69 -5.19
N PHE A 46 14.08 3.68 -4.96
CA PHE A 46 13.17 4.25 -5.95
C PHE A 46 13.23 5.78 -5.95
N LYS A 47 12.97 6.38 -7.13
CA LYS A 47 12.85 7.85 -7.26
C LYS A 47 11.43 8.37 -7.05
N THR A 48 10.44 7.50 -7.19
CA THR A 48 9.01 7.84 -7.14
C THR A 48 8.28 6.92 -6.17
N VAL A 49 7.21 7.41 -5.57
CA VAL A 49 6.41 6.63 -4.62
C VAL A 49 5.64 5.54 -5.35
N GLN A 50 5.12 5.81 -6.56
CA GLN A 50 4.40 4.80 -7.33
C GLN A 50 5.27 3.61 -7.70
N ALA A 51 6.54 3.83 -8.07
CA ALA A 51 7.44 2.73 -8.44
C ALA A 51 7.72 1.79 -7.24
N ALA A 52 7.82 2.35 -6.03
CA ALA A 52 7.98 1.55 -4.82
C ALA A 52 6.73 0.70 -4.52
N ILE A 53 5.53 1.26 -4.70
CA ILE A 53 4.26 0.53 -4.56
C ILE A 53 4.17 -0.60 -5.61
N ASP A 54 4.55 -0.32 -6.85
CA ASP A 54 4.47 -1.29 -7.94
C ASP A 54 5.37 -2.50 -7.67
N ALA A 55 6.52 -2.29 -7.02
CA ALA A 55 7.46 -3.31 -6.59
C ALA A 55 7.03 -4.12 -5.36
N VAL A 56 5.94 -3.74 -4.67
CA VAL A 56 5.38 -4.55 -3.58
C VAL A 56 4.70 -5.78 -4.18
N GLU A 57 4.94 -6.94 -3.59
CA GLU A 57 4.36 -8.21 -4.07
C GLU A 57 2.85 -8.28 -3.76
N ASN A 58 2.10 -8.96 -4.62
CA ASN A 58 0.67 -9.17 -4.43
C ASN A 58 0.42 -10.28 -3.39
N GLY A 59 -0.67 -10.17 -2.60
CA GLY A 59 -1.23 -11.27 -1.82
C GLY A 59 -0.38 -11.85 -0.67
N LEU A 60 0.79 -11.28 -0.38
CA LEU A 60 1.62 -11.68 0.75
C LEU A 60 1.21 -10.94 2.03
N GLN A 61 1.20 -11.66 3.17
CA GLN A 61 0.96 -11.11 4.51
C GLN A 61 2.19 -10.38 5.09
N ILE A 62 3.22 -10.12 4.28
CA ILE A 62 4.42 -9.42 4.71
C ILE A 62 4.17 -7.92 4.55
N ASN A 63 4.21 -7.18 5.65
CA ASN A 63 4.12 -5.73 5.60
C ASN A 63 5.35 -5.16 4.88
N THR A 64 5.11 -4.36 3.85
CA THR A 64 6.17 -3.61 3.16
C THR A 64 6.11 -2.14 3.56
N LYS A 65 7.15 -1.67 4.24
CA LYS A 65 7.36 -0.27 4.57
C LYS A 65 7.96 0.45 3.37
N ILE A 66 7.34 1.55 2.97
CA ILE A 66 7.86 2.50 2.00
C ILE A 66 8.29 3.74 2.79
N TYR A 67 9.60 3.84 3.03
CA TYR A 67 10.20 4.99 3.69
C TYR A 67 10.46 6.09 2.65
N ILE A 68 9.88 7.26 2.84
CA ILE A 68 9.88 8.35 1.86
C ILE A 68 10.71 9.50 2.41
N ARG A 69 11.85 9.77 1.77
CA ARG A 69 12.72 10.89 2.15
C ARG A 69 12.04 12.23 1.94
N LYS A 70 12.58 13.27 2.56
CA LYS A 70 12.12 14.65 2.39
C LYS A 70 12.05 15.03 0.91
N GLY A 71 10.95 15.65 0.51
CA GLY A 71 10.73 16.08 -0.84
C GLY A 71 9.26 16.31 -1.16
N ILE A 72 9.03 17.06 -2.24
CA ILE A 72 7.70 17.23 -2.83
C ILE A 72 7.56 16.23 -3.98
N TYR A 73 6.72 15.22 -3.79
CA TYR A 73 6.41 14.16 -4.74
C TYR A 73 5.12 14.51 -5.47
N ARG A 74 5.25 15.13 -6.65
CA ARG A 74 4.10 15.45 -7.50
C ARG A 74 3.70 14.24 -8.32
N GLU A 75 2.85 13.40 -7.75
CA GLU A 75 2.45 12.10 -8.29
C GLU A 75 0.96 11.87 -8.04
N LYS A 76 0.31 11.16 -8.97
CA LYS A 76 -1.03 10.61 -8.76
C LYS A 76 -0.88 9.14 -8.38
N ILE A 77 -1.11 8.82 -7.11
CA ILE A 77 -0.75 7.53 -6.53
C ILE A 77 -1.96 6.61 -6.48
N THR A 78 -1.78 5.34 -6.86
CA THR A 78 -2.72 4.27 -6.58
C THR A 78 -2.04 3.18 -5.77
N VAL A 79 -2.61 2.84 -4.61
CA VAL A 79 -2.28 1.66 -3.81
C VAL A 79 -3.33 0.59 -4.12
N PRO A 80 -3.05 -0.38 -5.01
CA PRO A 80 -4.05 -1.34 -5.47
C PRO A 80 -4.52 -2.29 -4.38
N ALA A 81 -5.78 -2.71 -4.45
CA ALA A 81 -6.36 -3.69 -3.52
C ALA A 81 -5.66 -5.06 -3.52
N THR A 82 -4.91 -5.36 -4.58
CA THR A 82 -4.18 -6.64 -4.74
C THR A 82 -2.85 -6.69 -3.98
N LYS A 83 -2.32 -5.54 -3.56
CA LYS A 83 -1.06 -5.47 -2.82
C LYS A 83 -1.23 -6.01 -1.40
N GLY A 84 -0.17 -6.59 -0.85
CA GLY A 84 -0.10 -6.90 0.58
C GLY A 84 -0.17 -5.63 1.45
N PRO A 85 -0.10 -5.76 2.79
CA PRO A 85 -0.07 -4.61 3.69
C PRO A 85 1.09 -3.66 3.35
N ILE A 86 0.78 -2.37 3.22
CA ILE A 86 1.73 -1.32 2.87
C ILE A 86 1.72 -0.25 3.97
N SER A 87 2.90 0.15 4.41
CA SER A 87 3.08 1.21 5.39
C SER A 87 3.92 2.34 4.81
N PHE A 88 3.40 3.57 4.75
CA PHE A 88 4.19 4.75 4.39
C PHE A 88 4.78 5.36 5.65
N GLU A 89 6.07 5.70 5.59
CA GLU A 89 6.73 6.46 6.65
C GLU A 89 7.52 7.60 6.02
N GLY A 90 7.06 8.83 6.21
CA GLY A 90 7.79 10.02 5.77
C GLY A 90 8.94 10.34 6.71
N GLU A 91 10.06 10.80 6.15
CA GLU A 91 11.21 11.27 6.91
C GLU A 91 10.87 12.51 7.77
N ASN A 92 9.93 13.33 7.30
CA ASN A 92 9.47 14.52 8.02
C ASN A 92 8.05 14.93 7.59
N LEU A 93 7.19 15.22 8.56
CA LEU A 93 5.79 15.59 8.35
C LEU A 93 5.59 16.76 7.38
N SER A 94 6.33 17.85 7.56
CA SER A 94 6.15 19.10 6.79
C SER A 94 6.94 19.14 5.48
N GLU A 95 7.93 18.26 5.33
CA GLU A 95 8.86 18.27 4.18
C GLU A 95 8.69 17.04 3.27
N THR A 96 7.97 16.01 3.72
CA THR A 96 7.61 14.84 2.90
C THR A 96 6.17 15.00 2.44
N ILE A 97 5.98 15.44 1.21
CA ILE A 97 4.68 15.86 0.68
C ILE A 97 4.36 15.08 -0.60
N ILE A 98 3.27 14.33 -0.61
CA ILE A 98 2.68 13.77 -1.82
C ILE A 98 1.59 14.74 -2.30
N VAL A 99 1.70 15.22 -3.53
CA VAL A 99 0.83 16.29 -4.06
C VAL A 99 0.36 16.05 -5.49
N ASN A 100 -0.89 16.39 -5.78
CA ASN A 100 -1.42 16.53 -7.14
C ASN A 100 -2.48 17.66 -7.17
N GLY A 101 -2.88 18.09 -8.37
CA GLY A 101 -3.79 19.22 -8.58
C GLY A 101 -4.95 18.89 -9.53
N ASP A 102 -5.52 17.70 -9.42
CA ASP A 102 -6.74 17.34 -10.15
C ASP A 102 -8.00 17.78 -9.39
N PHE A 103 -9.06 18.09 -10.14
CA PHE A 103 -10.35 18.52 -9.61
C PHE A 103 -11.49 17.93 -10.44
N ALA A 104 -12.69 17.84 -9.87
CA ALA A 104 -13.78 17.04 -10.44
C ALA A 104 -14.15 17.43 -11.88
N SER A 105 -14.29 18.72 -12.17
CA SER A 105 -14.66 19.22 -13.50
C SER A 105 -13.49 19.28 -14.49
N LYS A 106 -12.26 18.97 -14.07
CA LYS A 106 -11.10 18.88 -14.97
C LYS A 106 -11.33 17.73 -15.95
N LYS A 107 -11.08 18.00 -17.24
CA LYS A 107 -11.23 17.01 -18.31
C LYS A 107 -9.98 16.13 -18.39
N ASN A 108 -10.16 14.82 -18.50
CA ASN A 108 -9.10 13.87 -18.79
C ASN A 108 -8.76 13.88 -20.29
N THR A 109 -7.83 13.02 -20.72
CA THR A 109 -7.40 12.89 -22.13
C THR A 109 -8.52 12.49 -23.09
N GLU A 110 -9.60 11.92 -22.59
CA GLU A 110 -10.78 11.51 -23.36
C GLU A 110 -11.88 12.58 -23.36
N GLY A 111 -11.63 13.75 -22.75
CA GLY A 111 -12.61 14.84 -22.64
C GLY A 111 -13.71 14.59 -21.60
N LYS A 112 -13.58 13.57 -20.76
CA LYS A 112 -14.50 13.29 -19.64
C LYS A 112 -14.01 13.98 -18.37
N GLU A 113 -14.94 14.43 -17.54
CA GLU A 113 -14.61 14.96 -16.21
C GLU A 113 -14.04 13.85 -15.31
N PHE A 114 -13.02 14.19 -14.52
CA PHE A 114 -12.49 13.27 -13.51
C PHE A 114 -13.56 12.86 -12.49
N GLY A 115 -14.49 13.77 -12.17
CA GLY A 115 -15.41 13.63 -11.05
C GLY A 115 -14.68 13.66 -9.70
N THR A 116 -15.44 13.68 -8.60
CA THR A 116 -14.86 13.74 -7.24
C THR A 116 -13.86 12.61 -6.99
N THR A 117 -14.24 11.36 -7.29
CA THR A 117 -13.36 10.19 -7.15
C THR A 117 -12.07 10.36 -7.95
N GLY A 118 -12.17 10.71 -9.24
CA GLY A 118 -11.02 10.84 -10.13
C GLY A 118 -10.10 12.02 -9.81
N SER A 119 -10.55 12.97 -8.97
CA SER A 119 -9.73 14.11 -8.53
C SER A 119 -8.69 13.77 -7.46
N SER A 120 -8.74 12.56 -6.89
CA SER A 120 -7.87 12.15 -5.78
C SER A 120 -6.39 12.23 -6.13
N THR A 121 -5.58 12.78 -5.21
CA THR A 121 -4.12 12.73 -5.29
C THR A 121 -3.61 11.31 -5.02
N ILE A 122 -4.15 10.65 -3.99
CA ILE A 122 -3.87 9.25 -3.70
C ILE A 122 -5.17 8.44 -3.56
N PHE A 123 -5.16 7.25 -4.16
CA PHE A 123 -6.19 6.23 -4.05
C PHE A 123 -5.66 5.08 -3.20
N ILE A 124 -6.30 4.81 -2.06
CA ILE A 124 -5.93 3.74 -1.14
C ILE A 124 -7.00 2.66 -1.20
N PHE A 125 -6.78 1.68 -2.07
CA PHE A 125 -7.68 0.54 -2.25
C PHE A 125 -7.25 -0.70 -1.44
N SER A 126 -6.00 -0.77 -0.99
CA SER A 126 -5.48 -1.87 -0.18
C SER A 126 -5.98 -1.84 1.25
N ASP A 127 -6.30 -3.01 1.78
CA ASP A 127 -6.52 -3.24 3.21
C ASP A 127 -5.23 -3.09 4.01
N ASN A 128 -5.36 -2.79 5.31
CA ASN A 128 -4.24 -2.68 6.26
C ASN A 128 -3.18 -1.65 5.83
N PHE A 129 -3.59 -0.62 5.10
CA PHE A 129 -2.70 0.50 4.78
C PHE A 129 -2.39 1.29 6.05
N SER A 130 -1.13 1.68 6.24
CA SER A 130 -0.76 2.65 7.27
C SER A 130 0.08 3.80 6.71
N ALA A 131 -0.02 4.97 7.32
CA ALA A 131 0.85 6.10 7.01
C ALA A 131 1.28 6.85 8.28
N LYS A 132 2.55 7.27 8.30
CA LYS A 132 3.15 8.03 9.38
C LYS A 132 4.02 9.18 8.89
N ASN A 133 4.01 10.31 9.60
CA ASN A 133 4.93 11.44 9.40
C ASN A 133 4.97 11.99 7.95
N ILE A 134 3.82 12.06 7.28
CA ILE A 134 3.74 12.47 5.87
C ILE A 134 2.55 13.41 5.62
N THR A 135 2.70 14.31 4.63
CA THR A 135 1.62 15.17 4.15
C THR A 135 1.05 14.65 2.84
N PHE A 136 -0.27 14.53 2.76
CA PHE A 136 -1.03 14.32 1.53
C PHE A 136 -1.74 15.60 1.15
N GLN A 137 -1.59 16.05 -0.10
CA GLN A 137 -2.11 17.34 -0.53
C GLN A 137 -2.78 17.28 -1.90
N ASN A 138 -3.96 17.89 -2.01
CA ASN A 138 -4.46 18.35 -3.30
C ASN A 138 -4.31 19.87 -3.40
N ASP A 139 -3.53 20.35 -4.38
CA ASP A 139 -3.19 21.77 -4.54
C ASP A 139 -4.00 22.49 -5.62
N ALA A 140 -5.13 21.91 -6.08
CA ALA A 140 -5.94 22.47 -7.15
C ALA A 140 -6.62 23.82 -6.83
N GLY A 141 -6.74 24.21 -5.55
CA GLY A 141 -7.35 25.48 -5.15
C GLY A 141 -8.87 25.41 -4.94
N LYS A 142 -9.54 26.57 -4.99
CA LYS A 142 -11.00 26.70 -4.87
C LYS A 142 -11.71 26.41 -6.21
N VAL A 143 -11.60 25.17 -6.68
CA VAL A 143 -12.06 24.73 -8.01
C VAL A 143 -13.26 23.77 -7.97
N GLY A 144 -13.94 23.70 -6.83
CA GLY A 144 -14.88 22.63 -6.54
C GLY A 144 -14.17 21.44 -5.89
N GLN A 145 -14.73 20.24 -6.05
CA GLN A 145 -14.24 19.03 -5.41
C GLN A 145 -12.83 18.66 -5.89
N ALA A 146 -11.89 18.52 -4.95
CA ALA A 146 -10.50 18.22 -5.22
C ALA A 146 -9.91 17.40 -4.06
N VAL A 147 -9.93 16.08 -4.21
CA VAL A 147 -9.64 15.14 -3.13
C VAL A 147 -8.12 14.99 -2.93
N ALA A 148 -7.64 15.09 -1.69
CA ALA A 148 -6.26 14.74 -1.36
C ALA A 148 -6.12 13.23 -1.19
N VAL A 149 -6.98 12.62 -0.37
CA VAL A 149 -6.90 11.19 -0.08
C VAL A 149 -8.27 10.54 -0.23
N LEU A 150 -8.33 9.49 -1.04
CA LEU A 150 -9.48 8.58 -1.10
C LEU A 150 -9.11 7.23 -0.51
N ILE A 151 -9.93 6.72 0.41
CA ILE A 151 -9.74 5.42 1.05
C ILE A 151 -10.97 4.56 0.82
N THR A 152 -10.75 3.33 0.33
CA THR A 152 -11.76 2.27 0.32
C THR A 152 -11.32 0.99 1.00
N GLY A 153 -10.00 0.79 1.17
CA GLY A 153 -9.47 -0.37 1.89
C GLY A 153 -9.86 -0.35 3.37
N ASP A 154 -10.00 -1.52 3.97
CA ASP A 154 -10.35 -1.67 5.37
C ASP A 154 -9.12 -1.53 6.29
N ARG A 155 -9.36 -1.11 7.54
CA ARG A 155 -8.34 -1.00 8.61
C ARG A 155 -7.17 -0.07 8.26
N ALA A 156 -7.46 1.07 7.60
CA ALA A 156 -6.46 2.09 7.32
C ALA A 156 -6.08 2.90 8.58
N ILE A 157 -4.78 3.12 8.81
CA ILE A 157 -4.25 3.85 9.98
C ILE A 157 -3.44 5.07 9.52
N PHE A 158 -3.66 6.22 10.15
CA PHE A 158 -2.88 7.43 9.89
C PHE A 158 -2.39 8.01 11.22
N GLU A 159 -1.07 8.04 11.41
CA GLU A 159 -0.42 8.60 12.60
C GLU A 159 0.39 9.83 12.21
N ASN A 160 0.15 10.97 12.87
CA ASN A 160 0.90 12.20 12.61
C ASN A 160 0.98 12.55 11.10
N CYS A 161 -0.16 12.55 10.42
CA CYS A 161 -0.28 12.89 9.00
C CYS A 161 -1.00 14.23 8.82
N ARG A 162 -0.72 14.91 7.71
CA ARG A 162 -1.46 16.12 7.30
C ARG A 162 -2.24 15.84 6.03
N PHE A 163 -3.50 16.25 6.00
CA PHE A 163 -4.35 16.20 4.81
C PHE A 163 -4.68 17.64 4.42
N LEU A 164 -4.18 18.08 3.27
CA LEU A 164 -4.28 19.47 2.83
C LEU A 164 -5.07 19.55 1.53
N GLY A 165 -6.04 20.45 1.48
CA GLY A 165 -6.87 20.68 0.31
C GLY A 165 -7.92 21.74 0.58
N PHE A 166 -8.86 21.87 -0.35
CA PHE A 166 -10.01 22.75 -0.23
C PHE A 166 -11.27 21.89 -0.05
N GLN A 167 -12.19 21.91 -1.02
CA GLN A 167 -13.41 21.11 -0.97
C GLN A 167 -13.07 19.62 -1.19
N ASP A 168 -13.68 18.76 -0.38
CA ASP A 168 -13.58 17.28 -0.43
C ASP A 168 -12.17 16.72 -0.15
N THR A 169 -11.38 17.40 0.69
CA THR A 169 -9.97 17.01 0.99
C THR A 169 -9.78 15.53 1.36
N LEU A 170 -10.68 14.94 2.14
CA LEU A 170 -10.63 13.53 2.55
C LEU A 170 -11.91 12.81 2.13
N TYR A 171 -11.79 11.73 1.37
CA TYR A 171 -12.91 10.95 0.86
C TYR A 171 -12.85 9.50 1.37
N LEU A 172 -13.58 9.22 2.45
CA LEU A 172 -13.73 7.89 3.02
C LEU A 172 -14.92 7.18 2.36
N LYS A 173 -14.66 6.09 1.62
CA LYS A 173 -15.68 5.32 0.91
C LYS A 173 -15.66 3.88 1.40
N GLY A 174 -16.56 3.54 2.32
CA GLY A 174 -16.63 2.21 2.91
C GLY A 174 -17.58 1.26 2.17
N GLN A 175 -17.70 0.01 2.65
CA GLN A 175 -18.71 -0.95 2.17
C GLN A 175 -20.15 -0.39 2.22
N GLN A 176 -20.45 0.54 3.12
CA GLN A 176 -21.76 1.20 3.24
C GLN A 176 -22.10 2.11 2.04
N ASP A 177 -21.09 2.54 1.28
CA ASP A 177 -21.27 3.38 0.09
C ASP A 177 -21.46 2.55 -1.19
N ASP A 178 -21.60 1.23 -1.05
CA ASP A 178 -21.95 0.31 -2.12
C ASP A 178 -23.41 0.52 -2.55
N SER A 179 -23.60 0.98 -3.78
CA SER A 179 -24.91 1.25 -4.40
C SER A 179 -25.80 0.01 -4.49
N SER A 180 -25.25 -1.20 -4.35
CA SER A 180 -25.99 -2.47 -4.39
C SER A 180 -26.64 -2.86 -3.04
N LYS A 181 -26.30 -2.17 -1.94
CA LYS A 181 -26.82 -2.45 -0.60
C LYS A 181 -27.87 -1.43 -0.16
N ILE A 182 -28.86 -1.87 0.62
CA ILE A 182 -29.82 -0.98 1.29
C ILE A 182 -29.02 -0.08 2.23
N LYS A 183 -29.07 1.24 1.99
CA LYS A 183 -28.40 2.22 2.85
C LYS A 183 -29.20 2.34 4.14
N ASP A 184 -28.62 1.89 5.25
CA ASP A 184 -29.13 2.30 6.56
C ASP A 184 -29.07 3.83 6.67
N ILE A 185 -30.11 4.42 7.24
CA ILE A 185 -30.24 5.87 7.38
C ILE A 185 -29.13 6.34 8.33
N ARG A 186 -28.27 7.24 7.85
CA ARG A 186 -27.26 7.90 8.68
C ARG A 186 -27.98 8.84 9.65
N HIS A 187 -27.98 8.48 10.94
CA HIS A 187 -28.25 9.43 12.02
C HIS A 187 -26.95 10.20 12.27
N TYR A 188 -26.91 11.44 11.78
CA TYR A 188 -25.87 12.41 12.12
C TYR A 188 -26.22 13.11 13.44
#